data_AF-A0A1I3G0D6-F1
#
_entry.id   AF-A0A1I3G0D6-F1
#
_cell.length_a   1.000
_cell.length_b   1.000
_cell.length_c   1.000
_cell.angle_alpha   90.00
_cell.angle_beta   90.00
_cell.angle_gamma   90.00
#
_symmetry.space_group_name_H-M   'P 1'
#
loop_
_entity.id
_entity.type
_entity.pdbx_description
1 polymer ?
#
loop_
_entity_poly.entity_id
_entity_poly.type
_entity_poly.pdbx_seq_one_letter_code
_entity_poly.pdbx_strand_id
1 'polypeptide(L)'
;MAQIHENLSFIVQDELFINMATAHKGWITKGFDQNRGFVGLGWKFNKMATGEIGYMNQLINRPWSARPDQMEHNLIVNLFLTL
;
A
#
# COMPACT_ATOMS: atom_id res chain seq x y z
N MET A 1 2.06 -19.38 -13.75
CA MET A 1 1.40 -18.77 -12.57
C MET A 1 0.08 -19.50 -12.38
N ALA A 2 -0.16 -20.09 -11.21
CA ALA A 2 -1.34 -20.93 -10.97
C ALA A 2 -2.59 -20.05 -10.90
N GLN A 3 -3.45 -20.13 -11.91
CA GLN A 3 -4.78 -19.51 -11.87
C GLN A 3 -5.75 -20.48 -11.18
N ILE A 4 -6.26 -20.07 -10.02
CA ILE A 4 -7.27 -20.83 -9.25
C ILE A 4 -8.68 -20.58 -9.81
N HIS A 5 -8.91 -19.44 -10.50
CA HIS A 5 -10.13 -19.10 -11.26
C HIS A 5 -9.84 -17.90 -12.18
N GLU A 6 -10.44 -17.80 -13.37
CA GLU A 6 -10.17 -16.70 -14.34
C GLU A 6 -10.47 -15.29 -13.80
N ASN A 7 -11.35 -15.21 -12.80
CA ASN A 7 -11.78 -13.95 -12.16
C ASN A 7 -11.04 -13.64 -10.84
N LEU A 8 -10.21 -14.55 -10.35
CA LEU A 8 -9.46 -14.38 -9.10
C LEU A 8 -8.03 -13.95 -9.43
N SER A 9 -7.64 -12.80 -8.89
CA SER A 9 -6.31 -12.24 -9.01
C SER A 9 -5.62 -12.25 -7.65
N PHE A 10 -4.37 -12.69 -7.61
CA PHE A 10 -3.52 -12.52 -6.44
C PHE A 10 -2.69 -11.25 -6.62
N ILE A 11 -2.71 -10.37 -5.62
CA ILE A 11 -2.14 -9.03 -5.69
C ILE A 11 -1.06 -8.92 -4.64
N VAL A 12 0.15 -8.57 -5.07
CA VAL A 12 1.29 -8.24 -4.21
C VAL A 12 1.86 -6.94 -4.72
N GLN A 13 1.94 -5.94 -3.84
CA GLN A 13 2.46 -4.62 -4.16
C GLN A 13 3.38 -4.19 -3.03
N ASP A 14 4.46 -3.51 -3.38
CA ASP A 14 5.38 -2.89 -2.42
C ASP A 14 5.70 -1.50 -2.95
N GLU A 15 5.48 -0.49 -2.12
CA GLU A 15 5.66 0.92 -2.47
C GLU A 15 6.62 1.60 -1.51
N LEU A 16 7.73 2.07 -2.08
CA LEU A 16 8.79 2.76 -1.34
C LEU A 16 8.73 4.26 -1.60
N PHE A 17 8.58 5.04 -0.52
CA PHE A 17 8.52 6.50 -0.57
C PHE A 17 9.86 7.09 -0.15
N ILE A 18 10.50 7.81 -1.08
CA ILE A 18 11.80 8.49 -0.87
C ILE A 18 11.63 9.98 -1.17
N ASN A 19 11.96 10.83 -0.20
CA ASN A 19 11.93 12.27 -0.36
C ASN A 19 13.24 12.79 -0.98
N MET A 20 13.14 13.42 -2.16
CA MET A 20 14.27 13.96 -2.91
C MET A 20 14.68 15.38 -2.49
N ALA A 21 13.84 16.10 -1.73
CA ALA A 21 14.11 17.46 -1.26
C ALA A 21 13.56 17.67 0.16
N THR A 22 14.23 18.50 0.95
CA THR A 22 13.74 18.90 2.28
C THR A 22 12.76 20.04 2.10
N ALA A 23 11.46 19.75 2.19
CA ALA A 23 10.42 20.77 2.01
C ALA A 23 10.39 21.80 3.16
N HIS A 24 10.75 21.41 4.39
CA HIS A 24 10.79 22.31 5.55
C HIS A 24 11.72 21.80 6.66
N LYS A 25 12.30 22.71 7.46
CA LYS A 25 13.13 22.37 8.63
C LYS A 25 12.23 21.76 9.71
N GLY A 26 12.33 20.44 9.96
CA GLY A 26 11.51 19.70 10.94
C GLY A 26 10.54 18.66 10.33
N TRP A 27 10.52 18.53 9.00
CA TRP A 27 9.84 17.46 8.27
C TRP A 27 10.88 16.50 7.70
N ILE A 28 10.45 15.36 7.14
CA ILE A 28 11.31 14.30 6.61
C ILE A 28 12.43 14.88 5.75
N THR A 29 13.60 14.99 6.39
CA THR A 29 14.86 15.38 5.79
C THR A 29 15.16 14.33 4.71
N LYS A 30 15.50 14.78 3.49
CA LYS A 30 15.93 13.95 2.34
C LYS A 30 16.25 12.49 2.70
N GLY A 31 15.53 11.53 2.14
CA GLY A 31 15.76 10.11 2.42
C GLY A 31 14.48 9.28 2.46
N PHE A 32 14.56 8.13 3.13
CA PHE A 32 13.45 7.20 3.30
C PHE A 32 12.34 7.80 4.17
N ASP A 33 11.11 7.79 3.64
CA ASP A 33 9.90 8.27 4.32
C ASP A 33 9.11 7.06 4.86
N GLN A 34 8.65 6.19 3.95
CA GLN A 34 7.76 5.06 4.28
C GLN A 34 7.99 3.90 3.32
N ASN A 35 7.71 2.69 3.80
CA ASN A 35 7.51 1.51 2.96
C ASN A 35 6.11 0.95 3.21
N ARG A 36 5.37 0.64 2.15
CA ARG A 36 4.02 0.10 2.23
C ARG A 36 3.90 -1.17 1.38
N GLY A 37 3.88 -2.30 2.06
CA GLY A 37 3.63 -3.61 1.45
C GLY A 37 2.16 -3.96 1.53
N PHE A 38 1.57 -4.34 0.41
CA PHE A 38 0.19 -4.81 0.30
C PHE A 38 0.15 -6.22 -0.27
N VAL A 39 -0.64 -7.08 0.34
CA VAL A 39 -0.96 -8.42 -0.16
C VAL A 39 -2.45 -8.65 -0.07
N GLY A 40 -3.06 -9.10 -1.17
CA GLY A 40 -4.50 -9.23 -1.26
C GLY A 40 -4.98 -10.11 -2.39
N LEU A 41 -6.31 -10.23 -2.44
CA LEU A 41 -7.04 -10.93 -3.47
C LEU A 41 -7.97 -9.93 -4.17
N GLY A 42 -7.92 -9.93 -5.49
CA GLY A 42 -8.86 -9.24 -6.36
C GLY A 42 -9.88 -10.23 -6.92
N TRP A 43 -11.16 -9.89 -6.89
CA TRP A 43 -12.22 -10.63 -7.55
C TRP A 43 -12.92 -9.77 -8.59
N LYS A 44 -12.87 -10.22 -9.84
CA LYS A 44 -13.61 -9.58 -10.94
C LYS A 44 -15.05 -10.09 -10.93
N PHE A 45 -15.97 -9.27 -10.43
CA PHE A 45 -17.40 -9.60 -10.41
C PHE A 45 -18.00 -9.54 -11.82
N ASN A 46 -17.65 -8.49 -12.57
CA ASN A 46 -18.14 -8.25 -13.93
C ASN A 46 -17.11 -7.46 -14.75
N LYS A 47 -17.35 -7.24 -16.04
CA LYS A 47 -16.50 -6.38 -16.88
C LYS A 47 -16.36 -4.94 -16.36
N MET A 48 -17.30 -4.50 -15.52
CA MET A 48 -17.38 -3.13 -14.99
C MET A 48 -17.01 -3.02 -13.51
N ALA A 49 -16.88 -4.14 -12.77
CA ALA A 49 -16.68 -4.10 -11.33
C ALA A 49 -15.66 -5.15 -10.87
N THR A 50 -14.64 -4.70 -10.16
CA THR A 50 -13.60 -5.53 -9.55
C THR A 50 -13.47 -5.14 -8.08
N GLY A 51 -13.68 -6.09 -7.18
CA GLY A 51 -13.39 -5.90 -5.76
C GLY A 51 -11.98 -6.36 -5.44
N GLU A 52 -11.37 -5.73 -4.44
CA GLU A 52 -10.09 -6.14 -3.89
C GLU A 52 -10.16 -6.08 -2.37
N ILE A 53 -9.61 -7.09 -1.72
CA ILE A 53 -9.47 -7.13 -0.27
C ILE A 53 -8.08 -7.65 0.07
N GLY A 54 -7.42 -6.99 1.02
CA GLY A 54 -6.09 -7.38 1.41
C GLY A 54 -5.61 -6.72 2.67
N TYR A 55 -4.42 -7.13 3.08
CA TYR A 55 -3.72 -6.62 4.22
C TYR A 55 -2.57 -5.74 3.75
N MET A 56 -2.47 -4.56 4.35
CA MET A 56 -1.42 -3.60 4.09
C MET A 56 -0.60 -3.37 5.35
N ASN A 57 0.70 -3.63 5.25
CA ASN A 57 1.66 -3.28 6.28
C ASN A 57 2.40 -2.02 5.84
N GLN A 58 2.33 -0.97 6.65
CA GLN A 58 2.98 0.31 6.35
C GLN A 58 3.97 0.66 7.45
N LEU A 59 5.25 0.72 7.10
CA LEU A 59 6.33 1.18 7.96
C LEU A 59 6.60 2.66 7.65
N ILE A 60 6.44 3.51 8.65
CA ILE A 60 6.66 4.95 8.56
C ILE A 60 7.83 5.31 9.46
N ASN A 61 8.87 5.94 8.89
CA ASN A 61 10.02 6.40 9.63
C ASN A 61 9.91 7.91 9.93
N ARG A 62 9.79 8.27 11.20
CA ARG A 62 9.67 9.64 11.69
C ARG A 62 10.75 9.94 12.74
N PRO A 63 12.02 10.11 12.35
CA PRO A 63 13.13 10.22 13.29
C PRO A 63 13.07 11.45 14.25
N TRP A 64 12.20 12.44 14.01
CA TRP A 64 11.94 13.57 14.94
C TRP A 64 10.71 13.37 15.84
N SER A 65 9.99 12.25 15.74
CA SER A 65 8.83 11.92 16.57
C SER A 65 9.24 11.11 17.79
N ALA A 66 8.53 11.26 18.92
CA ALA A 66 8.73 10.41 20.11
C ALA A 66 8.47 8.91 19.85
N ARG A 67 7.88 8.57 18.70
CA ARG A 67 7.76 7.22 18.15
C ARG A 67 8.37 7.22 16.75
N PRO A 68 9.69 6.98 16.63
CA PRO A 68 10.38 7.09 15.35
C PRO A 68 9.96 5.99 14.37
N ASP A 69 9.58 4.82 14.88
CA ASP A 69 9.13 3.69 14.06
C ASP A 69 7.63 3.48 14.31
N GLN A 70 6.80 3.86 13.35
CA GLN A 70 5.38 3.54 13.36
C GLN A 70 5.11 2.45 12.33
N MET A 71 4.58 1.32 12.79
CA MET A 71 4.13 0.24 11.92
C MET A 71 2.61 0.16 12.00
N GLU A 72 1.96 0.45 10.88
CA GLU A 72 0.51 0.45 10.73
C GLU A 72 0.08 -0.82 10.02
N HIS A 73 -1.02 -1.40 10.51
CA HIS A 73 -1.58 -2.66 10.03
C HIS A 73 -3.01 -2.40 9.57
N ASN A 74 -3.20 -2.29 8.26
CA ASN A 74 -4.46 -1.86 7.68
C ASN A 74 -5.12 -3.01 6.92
N LEU A 75 -6.41 -3.22 7.16
CA LEU A 75 -7.25 -4.02 6.28
C LEU A 75 -7.80 -3.09 5.20
N ILE A 76 -7.52 -3.40 3.94
CA ILE A 76 -7.95 -2.62 2.79
C ILE A 76 -9.02 -3.38 2.03
N VAL A 77 -10.09 -2.66 1.70
CA VAL A 77 -11.18 -3.12 0.85
C VAL A 77 -11.41 -2.05 -0.21
N ASN A 78 -11.18 -2.41 -1.48
CA ASN A 78 -11.33 -1.52 -2.62
C ASN A 78 -12.41 -2.06 -3.57
N LEU A 79 -13.12 -1.15 -4.23
CA LEU A 79 -14.04 -1.47 -5.32
C LEU A 79 -13.68 -0.58 -6.51
N PHE A 80 -13.19 -1.21 -7.58
CA PHE A 80 -12.86 -0.55 -8.83
C PHE A 80 -14.03 -0.67 -9.80
N LEU A 81 -14.48 0.48 -10.31
CA LEU A 81 -15.54 0.58 -11.31
C LEU A 81 -14.96 1.09 -12.63
N THR A 82 -15.28 0.42 -13.72
CA THR A 82 -14.91 0.83 -15.08
C THR A 82 -16.19 1.19 -15.82
N LEU A 83 -16.38 2.48 -16.11
CA LEU A 83 -17.52 3.07 -16.83
C LEU A 83 -17.21 3.18 -18.32
#